data_AF-A0A849EQ95-F1
#
_entry.id   AF-A0A849EQ95-F1
#
_cell.length_a   1.000
_cell.length_b   1.000
_cell.length_c   1.000
_cell.angle_alpha   90.00
_cell.angle_beta   90.00
_cell.angle_gamma   90.00
#
_symmetry.space_group_name_H-M   'P 1'
#
loop_
_entity.id
_entity.type
_entity.pdbx_description
1 polymer ?
#
loop_
_entity_poly.entity_id
_entity_poly.type
_entity_poly.pdbx_seq_one_letter_code
_entity_poly.pdbx_strand_id
1 'polypeptide(L)'
;MKLTKLTFVAIFLFGSINLFAQDTIVLSSKDSLVQSSWMVGLGWNFIDDSGDAFNDVTTIRDQWNGVAFPSRINIGRYFKSGLGLEAIASYNRYKEGNIIDGVVLPEAKDYFSIDSRLSY
;
A
#
# COMPACT_ATOMS: atom_id res chain seq x y z
N MET A 1 15.34 -1.45 -51.65
CA MET A 1 15.78 -1.27 -50.24
C MET A 1 15.78 0.17 -49.72
N LYS A 2 15.85 1.22 -50.57
CA LYS A 2 15.84 2.62 -50.10
C LYS A 2 14.43 3.17 -49.81
N LEU A 3 13.44 2.80 -50.62
CA LEU A 3 12.08 3.32 -50.51
C LEU A 3 11.35 2.85 -49.25
N THR A 4 11.47 1.57 -48.90
CA THR A 4 10.87 0.99 -47.68
C THR A 4 11.41 1.60 -46.39
N LYS A 5 12.71 1.91 -46.33
CA LYS A 5 13.31 2.61 -45.18
C LYS A 5 12.78 4.04 -45.05
N LEU A 6 12.56 4.73 -46.17
CA LEU A 6 11.98 6.08 -46.17
C LEU A 6 10.53 6.09 -45.66
N THR A 7 9.74 5.07 -46.05
CA THR A 7 8.36 4.90 -45.58
C THR A 7 8.31 4.66 -44.07
N PHE A 8 9.20 3.83 -43.53
CA PHE A 8 9.28 3.60 -42.08
C PHE A 8 9.67 4.87 -41.30
N VAL A 9 10.61 5.67 -41.82
CA VAL A 9 10.99 6.95 -41.21
C VAL A 9 9.83 7.95 -41.24
N ALA A 10 9.08 8.01 -42.34
CA ALA A 10 7.91 8.88 -42.44
C ALA A 10 6.82 8.47 -41.43
N ILE A 11 6.51 7.18 -41.30
CA ILE A 11 5.53 6.68 -40.32
C ILE A 11 5.97 7.00 -38.88
N PHE A 12 7.26 6.84 -38.57
CA PHE A 12 7.79 7.17 -37.25
C PHE A 12 7.66 8.67 -36.92
N LEU A 13 7.94 9.55 -37.90
CA LEU A 13 7.82 11.01 -37.75
C LEU A 13 6.35 11.47 -37.62
N PHE A 14 5.42 10.83 -38.33
CA PHE A 14 3.98 11.11 -38.21
C PHE A 14 3.36 10.52 -36.93
N GLY A 15 3.99 9.54 -36.28
CA GLY A 15 3.56 9.03 -34.97
C GLY A 15 3.84 10.01 -33.81
N SER A 16 4.94 10.77 -33.91
CA SER A 16 5.42 11.67 -32.84
C SER A 16 4.64 12.98 -32.65
N ILE A 17 3.74 13.35 -33.57
CA ILE A 17 2.96 14.60 -33.47
C ILE A 17 1.78 14.54 -32.50
N ASN A 18 1.47 13.38 -31.90
CA ASN A 18 0.38 13.23 -30.93
C ASN A 18 0.77 13.58 -29.48
N LEU A 19 2.01 14.05 -29.23
CA LEU A 19 2.48 14.39 -27.88
C LEU A 19 1.86 15.67 -27.28
N PHE A 20 1.13 16.47 -28.06
CA PHE A 20 0.63 17.79 -27.64
C PHE A 20 -0.91 17.90 -27.51
N ALA A 21 -1.64 16.78 -27.64
CA ALA A 21 -3.10 16.75 -27.48
C ALA A 21 -3.56 16.48 -26.04
N GLN A 22 -2.64 16.50 -25.07
CA GLN A 22 -2.98 16.31 -23.67
C GLN A 22 -3.43 17.66 -23.11
N ASP A 23 -4.74 17.87 -23.00
CA ASP A 23 -5.29 18.98 -22.23
C ASP A 23 -4.65 18.98 -20.83
N THR A 24 -3.87 20.01 -20.51
CA THR A 24 -3.47 20.25 -19.12
C THR A 24 -4.72 20.55 -18.35
N ILE A 25 -5.20 19.58 -17.58
CA ILE A 25 -6.33 19.74 -16.68
C ILE A 25 -6.02 20.94 -15.78
N VAL A 26 -6.75 22.05 -15.98
CA VAL A 26 -6.67 23.23 -15.11
C VAL A 26 -7.45 22.90 -13.86
N LEU A 27 -6.77 22.31 -12.88
CA LEU A 27 -7.37 21.92 -11.60
C LEU A 27 -7.85 23.16 -10.86
N SER A 28 -9.15 23.20 -10.57
CA SER A 28 -9.76 24.24 -9.76
C SER A 28 -9.47 24.00 -8.28
N SER A 29 -9.68 25.02 -7.44
CA SER A 29 -9.59 24.88 -5.97
C SER A 29 -10.60 23.89 -5.39
N LYS A 30 -11.66 23.52 -6.15
CA LYS A 30 -12.64 22.48 -5.77
C LYS A 30 -12.15 21.06 -6.07
N ASP A 31 -11.10 20.92 -6.88
CA ASP A 31 -10.42 19.65 -7.15
C ASP A 31 -9.37 19.36 -6.06
N SER A 32 -9.65 19.74 -4.82
CA SER A 32 -8.73 19.63 -3.68
C SER A 32 -8.27 18.20 -3.44
N LEU A 33 -9.07 17.18 -3.83
CA LEU A 33 -8.64 15.78 -3.87
C LEU A 33 -7.41 15.54 -4.77
N VAL A 34 -7.20 16.36 -5.80
CA VAL A 34 -6.09 16.25 -6.76
C VAL A 34 -4.87 17.07 -6.31
N GLN A 35 -5.04 18.12 -5.51
CA GLN A 35 -3.90 18.81 -4.89
C GLN A 35 -3.46 18.15 -3.61
N SER A 36 -4.42 17.72 -2.80
CA SER A 36 -4.14 17.21 -1.49
C SER A 36 -5.36 16.70 -0.73
N SER A 37 -5.29 15.47 -0.21
CA SER A 37 -6.31 14.94 0.69
C SER A 37 -5.74 14.55 2.06
N TRP A 38 -6.58 14.67 3.08
CA TRP A 38 -6.42 13.93 4.32
C TRP A 38 -7.13 12.58 4.15
N MET A 39 -6.49 11.53 4.63
CA MET A 39 -7.07 10.18 4.69
C MET A 39 -7.15 9.77 6.15
N VAL A 40 -8.33 9.30 6.55
CA VAL A 40 -8.55 8.65 7.84
C VAL A 40 -9.14 7.29 7.53
N GLY A 41 -8.65 6.25 8.19
CA GLY A 41 -9.09 4.89 7.95
C GLY A 41 -9.18 4.07 9.21
N LEU A 42 -10.00 3.02 9.10
CA LEU A 42 -10.24 1.99 10.09
C LEU A 42 -10.14 0.65 9.37
N GLY A 43 -9.48 -0.33 9.97
CA GLY A 43 -9.31 -1.63 9.36
C GLY A 43 -8.87 -2.70 10.34
N TRP A 44 -8.66 -3.90 9.81
CA TRP A 44 -8.10 -5.02 10.55
C TRP A 44 -6.57 -5.04 10.41
N ASN A 45 -5.90 -5.53 11.44
CA ASN A 45 -4.50 -5.90 11.40
C ASN A 45 -4.35 -7.35 11.85
N PHE A 46 -3.38 -8.04 11.25
CA PHE A 46 -3.00 -9.40 11.58
C PHE A 46 -1.48 -9.47 11.62
N ILE A 47 -0.95 -10.28 12.54
CA ILE A 47 0.49 -10.41 12.78
C ILE A 47 0.87 -11.88 12.71
N ASP A 48 1.83 -12.18 11.85
CA ASP A 48 2.59 -13.43 11.85
C ASP A 48 3.98 -13.11 12.39
N ASP A 49 4.32 -13.74 13.51
CA ASP A 49 5.58 -13.56 14.24
C ASP A 49 6.21 -14.92 14.55
N SER A 50 5.91 -15.92 13.71
CA SER A 50 6.33 -17.31 13.92
C SER A 50 7.83 -17.53 13.80
N GLY A 51 8.53 -16.66 13.06
CA GLY A 51 9.95 -16.81 12.72
C GLY A 51 10.19 -17.60 11.43
N ASP A 52 9.13 -18.10 10.78
CA ASP A 52 9.21 -18.92 9.55
C ASP A 52 9.33 -18.09 8.26
N ALA A 53 9.40 -16.76 8.38
CA ALA A 53 9.61 -15.78 7.29
C ALA A 53 8.73 -16.06 6.04
N PHE A 54 9.32 -16.59 4.96
CA PHE A 54 8.63 -16.87 3.70
C PHE A 54 8.15 -18.33 3.57
N ASN A 55 8.50 -19.19 4.53
CA ASN A 55 7.97 -20.53 4.62
C ASN A 55 6.63 -20.47 5.35
N ASP A 56 5.67 -21.29 4.91
CA ASP A 56 4.43 -21.53 5.64
C ASP A 56 3.55 -20.29 5.95
N VAL A 57 3.68 -19.19 5.19
CA VAL A 57 2.84 -17.97 5.31
C VAL A 57 1.33 -18.22 5.21
N THR A 58 0.92 -19.40 4.71
CA THR A 58 -0.48 -19.84 4.64
C THR A 58 -0.96 -20.59 5.88
N THR A 59 -0.12 -20.80 6.89
CA THR A 59 -0.43 -21.50 8.15
C THR A 59 -1.14 -20.55 9.12
N ILE A 60 -2.27 -20.02 8.65
CA ILE A 60 -3.03 -18.95 9.32
C ILE A 60 -3.50 -19.38 10.72
N ARG A 61 -3.88 -20.65 10.89
CA ARG A 61 -4.50 -21.12 12.13
C ARG A 61 -3.59 -21.00 13.35
N ASP A 62 -2.30 -21.28 13.18
CA ASP A 62 -1.36 -21.49 14.28
C ASP A 62 -0.27 -20.40 14.34
N GLN A 63 -0.20 -19.51 13.34
CA GLN A 63 0.80 -18.43 13.27
C GLN A 63 0.18 -17.03 13.26
N TRP A 64 -1.04 -16.86 12.74
CA TRP A 64 -1.64 -15.53 12.60
C TRP A 64 -2.42 -15.09 13.84
N ASN A 65 -2.05 -13.92 14.32
CA ASN A 65 -2.59 -13.26 15.49
C ASN A 65 -3.42 -12.03 15.11
N GLY A 66 -4.39 -11.65 15.94
CA GLY A 66 -5.32 -10.56 15.65
C GLY A 66 -6.62 -10.69 16.43
N VAL A 67 -7.52 -9.73 16.24
CA VAL A 67 -8.81 -9.65 16.94
C VAL A 67 -9.98 -9.61 15.95
N ALA A 68 -11.18 -9.95 16.43
CA ALA A 68 -12.38 -10.10 15.60
C ALA A 68 -13.04 -8.76 15.18
N PHE A 69 -12.42 -7.62 15.50
CA PHE A 69 -12.93 -6.28 15.21
C PHE A 69 -11.86 -5.42 14.53
N PRO A 70 -12.22 -4.36 13.80
CA PRO A 70 -11.25 -3.45 13.21
C PRO A 70 -10.37 -2.83 14.30
N SER A 71 -9.10 -3.18 14.30
CA SER A 71 -8.16 -2.86 15.37
C SER A 71 -6.99 -1.97 14.92
N ARG A 72 -7.05 -1.48 13.68
CA ARG A 72 -6.09 -0.53 13.10
C ARG A 72 -6.79 0.76 12.74
N ILE A 73 -6.16 1.87 13.10
CA ILE A 73 -6.52 3.21 12.62
C ILE A 73 -5.33 3.82 11.90
N ASN A 74 -5.60 4.69 10.93
CA ASN A 74 -4.57 5.52 10.31
C ASN A 74 -5.08 6.92 10.02
N ILE A 75 -4.13 7.85 10.04
CA ILE A 75 -4.31 9.22 9.55
C ILE A 75 -3.14 9.57 8.66
N GLY A 76 -3.43 10.15 7.51
CA GLY A 76 -2.39 10.50 6.56
C GLY A 76 -2.77 11.61 5.61
N ARG A 77 -1.75 12.02 4.86
CA ARG A 77 -1.79 13.15 3.96
C ARG A 77 -1.22 12.75 2.62
N TYR A 78 -2.03 12.90 1.58
CA TYR A 78 -1.60 12.74 0.19
C TYR A 78 -1.37 14.12 -0.43
N PHE A 79 -0.22 14.32 -1.04
CA PHE A 79 0.21 15.58 -1.63
C PHE A 79 0.00 15.57 -3.15
N LYS A 80 0.01 16.75 -3.75
CA LYS A 80 -0.16 16.94 -5.20
C LYS A 80 0.87 16.16 -6.03
N SER A 81 2.03 15.90 -5.44
CA SER A 81 3.09 15.12 -6.06
C SER A 81 2.71 13.65 -6.26
N GLY A 82 1.63 13.16 -5.67
CA GLY A 82 1.29 11.73 -5.55
C GLY A 82 1.81 11.11 -4.26
N LEU A 83 2.79 11.75 -3.61
CA LEU A 83 3.36 11.26 -2.35
C LEU A 83 2.29 11.21 -1.25
N GLY A 84 2.20 10.10 -0.53
CA GLY A 84 1.34 9.92 0.62
C GLY A 84 2.14 9.54 1.86
N LEU A 85 1.88 10.21 2.98
CA LEU A 85 2.46 9.88 4.29
C LEU A 85 1.34 9.57 5.29
N GLU A 86 1.42 8.45 5.99
CA GLU A 86 0.48 8.06 7.04
C GLU A 86 1.17 7.68 8.33
N ALA A 87 0.55 8.03 9.45
CA ALA A 87 0.77 7.42 10.75
C ALA A 87 -0.32 6.38 11.00
N ILE A 88 0.07 5.23 11.51
CA ILE A 88 -0.79 4.06 11.73
C ILE A 88 -0.61 3.61 13.18
N ALA A 89 -1.72 3.30 13.85
CA ALA A 89 -1.69 2.64 15.14
C ALA A 89 -2.56 1.39 15.08
N SER A 90 -2.15 0.33 15.77
CA SER A 90 -2.93 -0.89 15.84
C SER A 90 -2.91 -1.53 17.23
N TYR A 91 -3.99 -2.25 17.53
CA TYR A 91 -4.09 -3.19 18.64
C TYR A 91 -4.30 -4.59 18.08
N ASN A 92 -3.62 -5.57 18.65
CA ASN A 92 -3.79 -6.98 18.35
C ASN A 92 -3.70 -7.78 19.64
N ARG A 93 -4.01 -9.08 19.51
CA ARG A 93 -3.77 -10.04 20.56
C ARG A 93 -3.06 -11.25 19.99
N TYR A 94 -1.88 -11.55 20.52
CA TYR A 94 -1.23 -12.84 20.31
C TYR A 94 -2.07 -13.92 20.97
N LYS A 95 -2.36 -14.98 20.22
CA LYS A 95 -3.25 -16.06 20.66
C LYS A 95 -2.44 -17.09 21.44
N GLU A 96 -3.04 -17.60 22.50
CA GLU A 96 -2.53 -18.77 23.19
C GLU A 96 -2.44 -19.96 22.23
N GLY A 97 -1.34 -20.71 22.30
CA GLY A 97 -1.07 -21.87 21.44
C GLY A 97 -0.46 -21.53 20.08
N ASN A 98 -0.45 -20.25 19.67
CA ASN A 98 0.25 -19.84 18.46
C ASN A 98 1.78 -19.85 18.65
N ILE A 99 2.50 -19.99 17.54
CA ILE A 99 3.97 -19.92 17.51
C ILE A 99 4.39 -18.46 17.38
N ILE A 100 5.25 -18.01 18.30
CA ILE A 100 5.89 -16.68 18.32
C ILE A 100 7.38 -16.90 18.54
N ASP A 101 8.25 -16.40 17.65
CA ASP A 101 9.70 -16.62 17.66
C ASP A 101 10.09 -18.11 17.79
N GLY A 102 9.37 -19.00 17.10
CA GLY A 102 9.58 -20.45 17.15
C GLY A 102 9.12 -21.14 18.44
N VAL A 103 8.46 -20.42 19.36
CA VAL A 103 7.99 -20.96 20.65
C VAL A 103 6.46 -20.88 20.75
N VAL A 104 5.83 -21.92 21.29
CA VAL A 104 4.39 -21.91 21.57
C VAL A 104 4.09 -20.93 22.70
N LEU A 105 3.23 -19.95 22.42
CA LEU A 105 2.84 -18.94 23.39
C LEU A 105 1.90 -19.56 24.45
N PRO A 106 2.27 -19.57 25.74
CA PRO A 106 1.52 -20.27 26.77
C PRO A 106 0.25 -19.53 27.21
N GLU A 107 0.14 -18.24 26.92
CA GLU A 107 -1.00 -17.41 27.28
C GLU A 107 -1.18 -16.28 26.26
N ALA A 108 -2.42 -15.87 26.02
CA ALA A 108 -2.69 -14.80 25.07
C ALA A 108 -2.18 -13.44 25.58
N LYS A 109 -1.50 -12.67 24.72
CA LYS A 109 -0.89 -11.37 25.07
C LYS A 109 -1.40 -10.23 24.22
N ASP A 110 -1.65 -9.09 24.85
CA ASP A 110 -1.99 -7.86 24.13
C ASP A 110 -0.75 -7.30 23.42
N TYR A 111 -0.94 -6.79 22.21
CA TYR A 111 0.11 -6.21 21.38
C TYR A 111 -0.35 -4.89 20.76
N PHE A 112 0.50 -3.87 20.82
CA PHE A 112 0.23 -2.55 20.26
C PHE A 112 1.35 -2.17 19.29
N SER A 113 1.00 -1.66 18.11
CA SER A 113 1.98 -1.16 17.13
C SER A 113 1.74 0.29 16.76
N ILE A 114 2.82 0.98 16.41
CA ILE A 114 2.80 2.29 15.76
C ILE A 114 3.70 2.18 14.53
N ASP A 115 3.12 2.44 13.37
CA ASP A 115 3.77 2.29 12.07
C ASP A 115 3.63 3.58 11.26
N SER A 116 4.41 3.69 10.19
CA SER A 116 4.23 4.73 9.19
C SER A 116 4.23 4.14 7.79
N ARG A 117 3.51 4.80 6.86
CA ARG A 117 3.51 4.41 5.45
C ARG A 117 3.90 5.61 4.60
N LEU A 118 4.88 5.39 3.73
CA LEU A 118 5.19 6.26 2.60
C LEU A 118 4.70 5.59 1.32
N SER A 119 4.00 6.33 0.47
CA SER A 119 3.47 5.87 -0.82
C SER A 119 3.69 6.91 -1.90
N TYR A 120 3.79 6.48 -3.16
CA TYR A 120 3.92 7.32 -4.34
C TYR A 120 3.28 6.63 -5.54
#